data_AF-A0AA40X0K8-F1
#
_entry.id   AF-A0AA40X0K8-F1
#
_cell.length_a   1.000
_cell.length_b   1.000
_cell.length_c   1.000
_cell.angle_alpha   90.00
_cell.angle_beta   90.00
_cell.angle_gamma   90.00
#
_symmetry.space_group_name_H-M   'P 1'
#
loop_
_entity.id
_entity.type
_entity.pdbx_description
1 polymer ?
#
loop_
_entity_poly.entity_id
_entity_poly.type
_entity_poly.pdbx_seq_one_letter_code
_entity_poly.pdbx_strand_id
1 'polypeptide(L)'
;MAKIEGVHIPPNETLLEQYLLEEEGRAVFYSLLKSVDPNIHGFDSKGNYLHWDGFITRARTFKANKEISYLVLKMKRSLTAHDRLVDEFGQPFLYTENGLMAKLHEISKMITFDHLNIATAQDKHRHLAKGVIMEEAISSAQLEGAVTTRKVAKQMLETGREPKNVSEQMIVNNWNLIQSTQEHKDDALSLELIF
;
A
#
# COMPACT_ATOMS: atom_id res chain seq x y z
N MET A 1 -5.07 -34.06 15.03
CA MET A 1 -4.86 -34.42 13.61
C MET A 1 -6.03 -35.22 13.06
N ALA A 2 -6.86 -34.56 12.28
CA ALA A 2 -7.98 -35.17 11.57
C ALA A 2 -7.47 -36.11 10.46
N LYS A 3 -8.18 -37.24 10.28
CA LYS A 3 -7.94 -38.19 9.19
C LYS A 3 -9.27 -38.58 8.55
N ILE A 4 -9.28 -38.69 7.22
CA ILE A 4 -10.36 -39.32 6.46
C ILE A 4 -9.71 -40.50 5.74
N GLU A 5 -10.26 -41.70 5.91
CA GLU A 5 -9.76 -42.93 5.26
C GLU A 5 -8.25 -43.19 5.47
N GLY A 6 -7.72 -42.79 6.63
CA GLY A 6 -6.30 -42.96 6.98
C GLY A 6 -5.36 -41.87 6.47
N VAL A 7 -5.84 -40.95 5.62
CA VAL A 7 -5.08 -39.82 5.08
C VAL A 7 -5.16 -38.61 6.01
N HIS A 8 -4.03 -37.97 6.26
CA HIS A 8 -3.99 -36.72 7.04
C HIS A 8 -4.55 -35.56 6.25
N ILE A 9 -5.49 -34.81 6.83
CA ILE A 9 -6.13 -33.69 6.15
C ILE A 9 -5.42 -32.39 6.53
N PRO A 10 -5.22 -31.44 5.60
CA PRO A 10 -4.69 -30.13 5.95
C PRO A 10 -5.62 -29.42 6.94
N PRO A 11 -5.05 -28.70 7.92
CA PRO A 11 -5.84 -27.89 8.85
C PRO A 11 -6.55 -26.76 8.10
N ASN A 12 -7.68 -26.31 8.66
CA ASN A 12 -8.46 -25.21 8.13
C ASN A 12 -8.32 -23.95 9.02
N GLU A 13 -8.92 -22.85 8.58
CA GLU A 13 -8.86 -21.56 9.27
C GLU A 13 -9.60 -21.60 10.61
N THR A 14 -10.67 -22.38 10.73
CA THR A 14 -11.40 -22.57 11.99
C THR A 14 -10.51 -23.11 13.12
N LEU A 15 -9.55 -23.99 12.79
CA LEU A 15 -8.58 -24.47 13.78
C LEU A 15 -7.70 -23.33 14.30
N LEU A 16 -7.27 -22.42 13.42
CA LEU A 16 -6.48 -21.26 13.82
C LEU A 16 -7.29 -20.31 14.70
N GLU A 17 -8.55 -20.04 14.34
CA GLU A 17 -9.45 -19.19 15.13
C GLU A 17 -9.60 -19.73 16.56
N GLN A 18 -9.91 -21.02 16.71
CA GLN A 18 -10.01 -21.67 18.02
C GLN A 18 -8.70 -21.55 18.81
N TYR A 19 -7.57 -21.75 18.14
CA TYR A 19 -6.25 -21.65 18.75
C TYR A 19 -5.91 -20.23 19.24
N LEU A 20 -6.39 -19.20 18.54
CA LEU A 20 -6.14 -17.79 18.89
C LEU A 20 -7.07 -17.26 19.99
N LEU A 21 -8.14 -17.98 20.36
CA LEU A 21 -9.00 -17.60 21.49
C LEU A 21 -8.31 -17.84 22.84
N GLU A 22 -7.40 -18.80 22.91
CA GLU A 22 -6.65 -19.14 24.13
C GLU A 22 -5.37 -18.29 24.24
N GLU A 23 -5.02 -17.84 25.45
CA GLU A 23 -3.78 -17.06 25.67
C GLU A 23 -2.52 -17.88 25.32
N GLU A 24 -2.48 -19.14 25.73
CA GLU A 24 -1.38 -20.05 25.41
C GLU A 24 -1.25 -20.27 23.89
N GLY A 25 -2.38 -20.45 23.20
CA GLY A 25 -2.40 -20.61 21.76
C GLY A 25 -1.93 -19.35 21.01
N ARG A 26 -2.27 -18.14 21.47
CA ARG A 26 -1.71 -16.90 20.95
C ARG A 26 -0.20 -16.83 21.11
N ALA A 27 0.33 -17.15 22.30
CA ALA A 27 1.77 -17.14 22.54
C ALA A 27 2.52 -18.12 21.61
N VAL A 28 1.98 -19.33 21.42
CA VAL A 28 2.55 -20.31 20.50
C VAL A 28 2.46 -19.83 19.05
N PHE A 29 1.34 -19.25 18.64
CA PHE A 29 1.19 -18.70 17.28
C PHE A 29 2.25 -17.64 16.97
N TYR A 30 2.46 -16.67 17.87
CA TYR A 30 3.49 -15.64 17.66
C TYR A 30 4.92 -16.22 17.64
N SER A 31 5.19 -17.26 18.43
CA SER A 31 6.46 -17.99 18.38
C SER A 31 6.67 -18.71 17.04
N LEU A 32 5.61 -19.31 16.50
CA LEU A 32 5.63 -19.96 15.18
C LEU A 32 5.75 -18.94 14.04
N LEU A 33 5.12 -17.78 14.15
CA LEU A 33 5.23 -16.71 13.17
C LEU A 33 6.69 -16.26 12.95
N LYS A 34 7.47 -16.23 14.04
CA LYS A 34 8.91 -15.91 14.02
C LYS A 34 9.76 -17.06 13.49
N SER A 35 9.46 -18.31 13.87
CA SER A 35 10.32 -19.47 13.56
C SER A 35 10.04 -20.13 12.21
N VAL A 36 8.83 -20.02 11.67
CA VAL A 36 8.46 -20.60 10.37
C VAL A 36 8.95 -19.69 9.24
N ASP A 37 9.99 -20.14 8.54
CA ASP A 37 10.50 -19.51 7.32
C ASP A 37 10.00 -20.25 6.04
N PRO A 38 9.33 -19.58 5.09
CA PRO A 38 8.91 -20.17 3.81
C PRO A 38 10.04 -20.73 2.94
N ASN A 39 11.23 -20.14 2.96
CA ASN A 39 12.36 -20.59 2.16
C ASN A 39 12.98 -21.87 2.73
N ILE A 40 12.94 -22.03 4.06
CA ILE A 40 13.49 -23.20 4.76
C ILE A 40 12.47 -24.34 4.83
N HIS A 41 11.22 -24.01 5.16
CA HIS A 41 10.19 -25.01 5.48
C HIS A 41 9.16 -25.22 4.36
N GLY A 42 9.18 -24.36 3.34
CA GLY A 42 8.20 -24.38 2.25
C GLY A 42 8.60 -25.20 1.03
N PHE A 43 9.85 -25.63 0.93
CA PHE A 43 10.38 -26.36 -0.22
C PHE A 43 11.18 -27.59 0.22
N ASP A 44 11.20 -28.63 -0.62
CA ASP A 44 12.11 -29.76 -0.42
C ASP A 44 13.54 -29.42 -0.85
N SER A 45 14.47 -30.35 -0.63
CA SER A 45 15.89 -30.16 -1.01
C SER A 45 16.13 -30.02 -2.51
N LYS A 46 15.11 -30.25 -3.35
CA LYS A 46 15.14 -30.06 -4.81
C LYS A 46 14.40 -28.78 -5.24
N GLY A 47 13.89 -28.00 -4.29
CA GLY A 47 13.11 -26.79 -4.57
C GLY A 47 11.63 -27.04 -4.90
N ASN A 48 11.12 -28.26 -4.74
CA ASN A 48 9.70 -28.53 -4.97
C ASN A 48 8.85 -27.99 -3.83
N TYR A 49 7.71 -27.40 -4.17
CA TYR A 49 6.76 -26.88 -3.20
C TYR A 49 6.25 -27.99 -2.26
N LEU A 50 6.38 -27.76 -0.95
CA LEU A 50 5.85 -28.65 0.06
C LEU A 50 4.37 -28.35 0.33
N HIS A 51 3.51 -29.19 -0.22
CA HIS A 51 2.12 -29.33 0.22
C HIS A 51 2.04 -30.00 1.60
N TRP A 52 0.85 -30.01 2.20
CA TRP A 52 0.57 -30.55 3.53
C TRP A 52 1.23 -31.91 3.81
N ASP A 53 1.05 -32.90 2.93
CA ASP A 53 1.59 -34.26 3.13
C ASP A 53 3.13 -34.28 3.17
N GLY A 54 3.75 -33.44 2.34
CA GLY A 54 5.20 -33.26 2.31
C GLY A 54 5.73 -32.49 3.51
N PHE A 55 4.93 -31.57 4.05
CA PHE A 55 5.28 -30.78 5.22
C PHE A 55 5.19 -31.59 6.51
N ILE A 56 4.10 -32.33 6.76
CA ILE A 56 3.89 -33.05 8.04
C ILE A 56 4.95 -34.11 8.33
N THR A 57 5.53 -34.70 7.28
CA THR A 57 6.59 -35.70 7.35
C THR A 57 7.95 -35.08 7.69
N ARG A 58 8.18 -33.83 7.24
CA ARG A 58 9.43 -33.08 7.41
C ARG A 58 9.44 -32.11 8.59
N ALA A 59 8.27 -31.66 9.05
CA ALA A 59 8.06 -30.76 10.17
C ALA A 59 8.34 -31.42 11.54
N ARG A 60 9.47 -32.13 11.66
CA ARG A 60 9.94 -32.71 12.93
C ARG A 60 10.30 -31.62 13.94
N THR A 61 10.65 -30.42 13.47
CA THR A 61 10.96 -29.25 14.30
C THR A 61 9.72 -28.75 15.05
N PHE A 62 8.52 -28.93 14.48
CA PHE A 62 7.27 -28.38 15.01
C PHE A 62 6.39 -29.44 15.67
N LYS A 63 6.98 -30.48 16.30
CA LYS A 63 6.30 -31.74 16.70
C LYS A 63 4.85 -31.58 17.18
N ALA A 64 4.61 -30.73 18.18
CA ALA A 64 3.30 -30.54 18.79
C ALA A 64 2.35 -29.64 17.99
N ASN A 65 2.87 -28.76 17.14
CA ASN A 65 2.12 -27.66 16.52
C ASN A 65 2.17 -27.69 14.98
N LYS A 66 2.27 -28.87 14.38
CA LYS A 66 2.41 -29.03 12.91
C LYS A 66 1.25 -28.39 12.13
N GLU A 67 0.03 -28.49 12.65
CA GLU A 67 -1.16 -27.92 12.01
C GLU A 67 -1.05 -26.39 11.95
N ILE A 68 -0.81 -25.74 13.10
CA ILE A 68 -0.63 -24.28 13.17
C ILE A 68 0.59 -23.82 12.38
N SER A 69 1.69 -24.58 12.42
CA SER A 69 2.90 -24.25 11.66
C SER A 69 2.66 -24.26 10.15
N TYR A 70 1.83 -25.19 9.65
CA TYR A 70 1.46 -25.21 8.24
C TYR A 70 0.54 -24.04 7.86
N LEU A 71 -0.38 -23.65 8.74
CA LEU A 71 -1.22 -22.47 8.51
C LEU A 71 -0.39 -21.19 8.49
N VAL A 72 0.57 -21.04 9.41
CA VAL A 72 1.54 -19.94 9.41
C VAL A 72 2.37 -19.95 8.12
N LEU A 73 2.87 -21.11 7.68
CA LEU A 73 3.61 -21.24 6.42
C LEU A 73 2.76 -20.82 5.22
N LYS A 74 1.50 -21.26 5.15
CA LYS A 74 0.56 -20.90 4.09
C LYS A 74 0.33 -19.39 4.07
N MET A 75 0.14 -18.76 5.24
CA MET A 75 -0.01 -17.31 5.37
C MET A 75 1.26 -16.56 4.92
N LYS A 76 2.44 -16.97 5.39
CA LYS A 76 3.70 -16.31 5.02
C LYS A 76 4.06 -16.46 3.55
N ARG A 77 3.58 -17.50 2.85
CA ARG A 77 3.73 -17.65 1.39
C ARG A 77 2.99 -16.59 0.57
N SER A 78 1.93 -15.99 1.11
CA SER A 78 1.22 -14.87 0.46
C SER A 78 1.76 -13.49 0.85
N LEU A 79 2.82 -13.47 1.66
CA LEU A 79 3.48 -12.25 2.12
C LEU A 79 4.86 -12.14 1.48
N THR A 80 5.18 -10.93 1.06
CA THR A 80 6.50 -10.51 0.58
C THR A 80 7.21 -9.80 1.73
N ALA A 81 8.48 -10.13 1.94
CA ALA A 81 9.33 -9.39 2.87
C ALA A 81 9.85 -8.12 2.21
N HIS A 82 9.82 -7.00 2.91
CA HIS A 82 10.38 -5.74 2.42
C HIS A 82 11.90 -5.72 2.62
N ASP A 83 12.66 -5.43 1.57
CA ASP A 83 14.13 -5.57 1.56
C ASP A 83 14.88 -4.70 2.59
N ARG A 84 14.32 -3.56 2.98
CA ARG A 84 14.99 -2.55 3.83
C ARG A 84 14.28 -2.20 5.13
N LEU A 85 13.06 -2.68 5.32
CA LEU A 85 12.27 -2.32 6.49
C LEU A 85 12.30 -3.49 7.46
N VAL A 86 12.99 -3.30 8.57
CA VAL A 86 13.10 -4.26 9.66
C VAL A 86 12.67 -3.60 10.97
N ASP A 87 12.16 -4.40 11.90
CA ASP A 87 11.90 -3.94 13.26
C ASP A 87 13.19 -3.84 14.10
N GLU A 88 13.06 -3.40 15.35
CA GLU A 88 14.18 -3.27 16.31
C GLU A 88 14.90 -4.59 16.63
N PHE A 89 14.29 -5.73 16.28
CA PHE A 89 14.84 -7.07 16.46
C PHE A 89 15.32 -7.68 15.13
N GLY A 90 15.37 -6.89 14.05
CA GLY A 90 15.84 -7.33 12.73
C GLY A 90 14.86 -8.20 11.96
N GLN A 91 13.59 -8.28 12.35
CA GLN A 91 12.57 -9.01 11.60
C GLN A 91 12.07 -8.17 10.42
N PRO A 92 11.98 -8.73 9.21
CA PRO A 92 11.52 -8.00 8.04
C PRO A 92 10.03 -7.66 8.13
N PHE A 93 9.68 -6.46 7.68
CA PHE A 93 8.30 -6.06 7.47
C PHE A 93 7.68 -6.91 6.36
N LEU A 94 6.53 -7.52 6.63
CA LEU A 94 5.81 -8.38 5.69
C LEU A 94 4.60 -7.64 5.12
N TYR A 95 4.41 -7.70 3.81
CA TYR A 95 3.28 -7.07 3.14
C TYR A 95 2.74 -7.96 2.00
N THR A 96 1.58 -7.61 1.45
CA THR A 96 1.04 -8.26 0.26
C THR A 96 0.91 -7.25 -0.87
N GLU A 97 1.40 -7.61 -2.06
CA GLU A 97 1.36 -6.73 -3.23
C GLU A 97 -0.06 -6.60 -3.82
N ASN A 98 -0.93 -7.57 -3.61
CA ASN A 98 -2.24 -7.63 -4.26
C ASN A 98 -3.10 -6.38 -4.00
N GLY A 99 -3.15 -5.91 -2.74
CA GLY A 99 -3.91 -4.71 -2.38
C GLY A 99 -3.31 -3.43 -2.95
N LEU A 100 -1.97 -3.37 -3.05
CA LEU A 100 -1.26 -2.23 -3.63
C LEU A 100 -1.47 -2.18 -5.16
N MET A 101 -1.34 -3.32 -5.84
CA MET A 101 -1.51 -3.41 -7.29
C MET A 101 -2.92 -3.02 -7.73
N ALA A 102 -3.95 -3.42 -6.97
CA ALA A 102 -5.31 -2.99 -7.24
C ALA A 102 -5.47 -1.47 -7.14
N LYS A 103 -4.89 -0.83 -6.12
CA LYS A 103 -4.89 0.64 -5.97
C LYS A 103 -4.10 1.33 -7.08
N LEU A 104 -2.93 0.81 -7.43
CA LEU A 104 -2.11 1.34 -8.53
C LEU A 104 -2.85 1.27 -9.87
N HIS A 105 -3.56 0.17 -10.13
CA HIS A 105 -4.40 0.02 -11.33
C HIS A 105 -5.50 1.08 -11.38
N GLU A 106 -6.19 1.32 -10.26
CA GLU A 106 -7.21 2.39 -10.19
C GLU A 106 -6.61 3.78 -10.43
N ILE A 107 -5.43 4.08 -9.85
CA ILE A 107 -4.71 5.32 -10.12
C ILE A 107 -4.36 5.44 -11.61
N SER A 108 -3.86 4.37 -12.23
CA SER A 108 -3.51 4.35 -13.65
C SER A 108 -4.71 4.65 -14.56
N LYS A 109 -5.90 4.12 -14.23
CA LYS A 109 -7.15 4.44 -14.95
C LYS A 109 -7.56 5.90 -14.81
N MET A 110 -7.33 6.49 -13.63
CA MET A 110 -7.66 7.91 -13.38
C MET A 110 -6.76 8.84 -14.20
N ILE A 111 -5.45 8.57 -14.25
CA ILE A 111 -4.46 9.37 -14.99
C ILE A 111 -4.74 9.37 -16.50
N THR A 112 -5.14 8.23 -17.05
CA THR A 112 -5.38 8.09 -18.50
C THR A 112 -6.66 8.83 -18.94
N PHE A 113 -7.48 9.32 -17.99
CA PHE A 113 -8.80 9.91 -18.23
C PHE A 113 -9.73 9.00 -19.06
N ASP A 114 -9.42 7.70 -19.17
CA ASP A 114 -10.16 6.70 -19.97
C ASP A 114 -11.64 6.66 -19.57
N HIS A 115 -11.93 6.87 -18.29
CA HIS A 115 -13.28 6.91 -17.74
C HIS A 115 -14.12 8.10 -18.25
N LEU A 116 -13.52 9.15 -18.80
CA LEU A 116 -14.23 10.32 -19.29
C LEU A 116 -14.68 10.20 -20.76
N ASN A 117 -14.26 9.16 -21.50
CA ASN A 117 -14.55 8.99 -22.93
C ASN A 117 -14.32 10.28 -23.76
N ILE A 118 -13.35 11.11 -23.35
CA ILE A 118 -13.09 12.39 -24.03
C ILE A 118 -12.21 12.10 -25.23
N ALA A 119 -12.87 11.97 -26.39
CA ALA A 119 -12.22 11.99 -27.68
C ALA A 119 -11.43 13.30 -27.85
N THR A 120 -10.11 13.17 -27.74
CA THR A 120 -9.04 14.04 -28.24
C THR A 120 -9.49 15.34 -28.92
N ALA A 121 -9.70 16.38 -28.12
CA ALA A 121 -9.46 17.75 -28.55
C ALA A 121 -8.40 18.29 -27.60
N GLN A 122 -7.19 18.53 -28.11
CA GLN A 122 -6.02 18.96 -27.35
C GLN A 122 -6.32 20.17 -26.42
N ASP A 123 -7.21 21.05 -26.87
CA ASP A 123 -7.68 22.21 -26.09
C ASP A 123 -8.51 21.82 -24.87
N LYS A 124 -9.39 20.82 -24.97
CA LYS A 124 -10.20 20.35 -23.82
C LYS A 124 -9.32 19.74 -22.73
N HIS A 125 -8.28 18.98 -23.11
CA HIS A 125 -7.33 18.43 -22.14
C HIS A 125 -6.57 19.53 -21.41
N ARG A 126 -6.13 20.59 -22.12
CA ARG A 126 -5.43 21.73 -21.51
C ARG A 126 -6.32 22.50 -20.53
N HIS A 127 -7.60 22.71 -20.86
CA HIS A 127 -8.54 23.35 -19.95
C HIS A 127 -8.84 22.50 -18.70
N LEU A 128 -9.00 21.19 -18.86
CA LEU A 128 -9.20 20.27 -17.74
C LEU A 128 -7.97 20.22 -16.83
N ALA A 129 -6.78 20.13 -17.40
CA ALA A 129 -5.52 20.15 -16.64
C ALA A 129 -5.38 21.45 -15.84
N LYS A 130 -5.67 22.60 -16.45
CA LYS A 130 -5.65 23.90 -15.75
C LYS A 130 -6.65 23.93 -14.59
N GLY A 131 -7.84 23.38 -14.80
CA GLY A 131 -8.86 23.26 -13.75
C GLY A 131 -8.38 22.40 -12.58
N VAL A 132 -7.80 21.22 -12.84
CA VAL A 132 -7.27 20.33 -11.79
C VAL A 132 -6.21 21.03 -10.96
N ILE A 133 -5.27 21.75 -11.60
CA ILE A 133 -4.21 22.48 -10.88
C ILE A 133 -4.80 23.60 -10.02
N MET A 134 -5.86 24.28 -10.48
CA MET A 134 -6.52 25.32 -9.68
C MET A 134 -7.18 24.71 -8.44
N GLU A 135 -7.88 23.59 -8.60
CA GLU A 135 -8.53 22.90 -7.49
C GLU A 135 -7.52 22.37 -6.46
N GLU A 136 -6.37 21.89 -6.91
CA GLU A 136 -5.28 21.45 -6.04
C GLU A 136 -4.70 22.63 -5.23
N ALA A 137 -4.37 23.74 -5.90
CA ALA A 137 -3.87 24.94 -5.24
C ALA A 137 -4.84 25.46 -4.16
N ILE A 138 -6.15 25.45 -4.46
CA ILE A 138 -7.19 25.87 -3.52
C ILE A 138 -7.28 24.90 -2.35
N SER A 139 -7.32 23.60 -2.61
CA SER A 139 -7.52 22.57 -1.59
C SER A 139 -6.32 22.50 -0.65
N SER A 140 -5.10 22.56 -1.17
CA SER A 140 -3.86 22.59 -0.39
C SER A 140 -3.81 23.84 0.51
N ALA A 141 -4.10 25.03 -0.01
CA ALA A 141 -4.14 26.24 0.81
C ALA A 141 -5.23 26.17 1.89
N GLN A 142 -6.39 25.57 1.60
CA GLN A 142 -7.46 25.37 2.59
C GLN A 142 -7.06 24.37 3.69
N LEU A 143 -6.35 23.30 3.34
CA LEU A 143 -5.78 22.36 4.32
C LEU A 143 -4.76 23.05 5.24
N GLU A 144 -4.04 24.03 4.72
CA GLU A 144 -3.10 24.89 5.46
C GLU A 144 -3.79 26.04 6.24
N GLY A 145 -5.11 26.18 6.12
CA GLY A 145 -5.90 27.13 6.92
C GLY A 145 -6.42 28.37 6.17
N ALA A 146 -6.33 28.42 4.84
CA ALA A 146 -6.91 29.52 4.07
C ALA A 146 -8.45 29.54 4.18
N VAL A 147 -9.01 30.66 4.65
CA VAL A 147 -10.46 30.84 4.84
C VAL A 147 -11.08 31.56 3.64
N THR A 148 -10.87 31.03 2.44
CA THR A 148 -11.48 31.54 1.20
C THR A 148 -12.38 30.47 0.61
N THR A 149 -13.62 30.82 0.27
CA THR A 149 -14.54 29.87 -0.37
C THR A 149 -14.01 29.43 -1.72
N ARG A 150 -14.22 28.15 -2.07
CA ARG A 150 -13.81 27.58 -3.36
C ARG A 150 -14.27 28.43 -4.56
N LYS A 151 -15.49 28.97 -4.52
CA LYS A 151 -16.04 29.80 -5.60
C LYS A 151 -15.23 31.09 -5.80
N VAL A 152 -14.91 31.79 -4.71
CA VAL A 152 -14.12 33.04 -4.75
C VAL A 152 -12.69 32.77 -5.17
N ALA A 153 -12.09 31.70 -4.64
CA ALA A 153 -10.73 31.29 -4.97
C ALA A 153 -10.59 30.91 -6.46
N LYS A 154 -11.53 30.12 -6.98
CA LYS A 154 -11.56 29.74 -8.39
C LYS A 154 -11.72 30.94 -9.31
N GLN A 155 -12.69 31.81 -9.02
CA GLN A 155 -12.88 33.04 -9.80
C GLN A 155 -11.61 33.92 -9.77
N MET A 156 -10.94 34.00 -8.63
CA MET A 156 -9.68 34.74 -8.50
C MET A 156 -8.61 34.21 -9.45
N LEU A 157 -8.35 32.90 -9.43
CA LEU A 157 -7.36 32.25 -10.31
C LEU A 157 -7.75 32.31 -11.79
N GLU A 158 -9.04 32.20 -12.12
CA GLU A 158 -9.54 32.29 -13.51
C GLU A 158 -9.40 33.69 -14.09
N THR A 159 -9.69 34.73 -13.29
CA THR A 159 -9.62 36.13 -13.72
C THR A 159 -8.23 36.73 -13.61
N GLY A 160 -7.33 36.10 -12.84
CA GLY A 160 -5.99 36.63 -12.56
C GLY A 160 -6.02 37.92 -11.74
N ARG A 161 -7.09 38.18 -10.96
CA ARG A 161 -7.14 39.35 -10.09
C ARG A 161 -6.16 39.20 -8.91
N GLU A 162 -5.70 40.32 -8.39
CA GLU A 162 -4.87 40.34 -7.18
C GLU A 162 -5.61 39.79 -5.94
N PRO A 163 -4.89 39.09 -5.04
CA PRO A 163 -5.43 38.63 -3.76
C PRO A 163 -5.68 39.82 -2.83
N LYS A 164 -6.76 39.76 -2.05
CA LYS A 164 -7.20 40.86 -1.17
C LYS A 164 -6.84 40.63 0.30
N ASN A 165 -6.46 39.41 0.66
CA ASN A 165 -6.17 39.01 2.03
C ASN A 165 -5.15 37.87 2.06
N VAL A 166 -4.68 37.52 3.25
CA VAL A 166 -3.66 36.48 3.47
C VAL A 166 -4.12 35.12 2.95
N SER A 167 -5.39 34.73 3.14
CA SER A 167 -5.90 33.44 2.64
C SER A 167 -5.94 33.38 1.11
N GLU A 168 -6.33 34.46 0.45
CA GLU A 168 -6.26 34.57 -1.00
C GLU A 168 -4.80 34.55 -1.49
N GLN A 169 -3.89 35.21 -0.77
CA GLN A 169 -2.46 35.18 -1.09
C GLN A 169 -1.89 33.76 -0.99
N MET A 170 -2.27 32.98 0.04
CA MET A 170 -1.87 31.57 0.16
C MET A 170 -2.29 30.75 -1.07
N ILE A 171 -3.53 30.94 -1.54
CA ILE A 171 -4.03 30.25 -2.73
C ILE A 171 -3.23 30.63 -3.99
N VAL A 172 -2.94 31.93 -4.17
CA VAL A 172 -2.12 32.41 -5.30
C VAL A 172 -0.69 31.86 -5.22
N ASN A 173 -0.10 31.80 -4.02
CA ASN A 173 1.23 31.25 -3.83
C ASN A 173 1.27 29.76 -4.19
N ASN A 174 0.32 28.95 -3.73
CA ASN A 174 0.26 27.52 -4.06
C ASN A 174 0.00 27.31 -5.56
N TRP A 175 -0.86 28.14 -6.17
CA TRP A 175 -1.06 28.12 -7.62
C TRP A 175 0.24 28.38 -8.38
N ASN A 176 0.97 29.43 -8.02
CA ASN A 176 2.24 29.79 -8.66
C ASN A 176 3.30 28.70 -8.45
N LEU A 177 3.38 28.11 -7.26
CA LEU A 177 4.30 27.02 -6.94
C LEU A 177 4.05 25.79 -7.83
N ILE A 178 2.79 25.38 -8.00
CA ILE A 178 2.47 24.22 -8.86
C ILE A 178 2.77 24.54 -10.33
N GLN A 179 2.57 25.79 -10.78
CA GLN A 179 2.95 26.19 -12.14
C GLN A 179 4.47 26.13 -12.34
N SER A 180 5.28 26.64 -11.40
CA SER A 180 6.74 26.64 -11.52
C SER A 180 7.35 25.25 -11.41
N THR A 181 6.66 24.28 -10.79
CA THR A 181 7.16 22.90 -10.67
C THR A 181 7.46 22.27 -12.04
N GLN A 182 6.74 22.65 -13.10
CA GLN A 182 7.04 22.15 -14.45
C GLN A 182 8.38 22.63 -15.00
N GLU A 183 8.84 23.81 -14.57
CA GLU A 183 10.12 24.38 -14.98
C GLU A 183 11.28 23.69 -14.24
N HIS A 184 11.04 23.21 -13.02
CA HIS A 184 12.03 22.60 -12.13
C HIS A 184 11.94 21.07 -12.03
N LYS A 185 11.09 20.41 -12.81
CA LYS A 185 10.81 18.97 -12.68
C LYS A 185 12.04 18.07 -12.89
N ASP A 186 13.00 18.54 -13.67
CA ASP A 186 14.22 17.81 -14.04
C ASP A 186 15.43 18.26 -13.19
N ASP A 187 15.25 19.27 -12.33
CA ASP A 187 16.29 19.76 -11.43
C ASP A 187 16.52 18.77 -10.29
N ALA A 188 17.77 18.70 -9.82
CA ALA A 188 18.09 17.90 -8.65
C ALA A 188 17.44 18.50 -7.39
N LEU A 189 16.78 17.66 -6.60
CA LEU A 189 16.22 18.09 -5.31
C LEU A 189 17.36 18.57 -4.39
N SER A 190 17.35 19.86 -4.07
CA SER A 190 18.38 20.52 -3.27
C SER A 190 17.73 21.48 -2.26
N LEU A 191 18.48 21.89 -1.23
CA LEU A 191 17.99 22.87 -0.26
C LEU A 191 17.73 24.24 -0.91
N GLU A 192 18.54 24.62 -1.90
CA GLU A 192 18.35 25.87 -2.67
C GLU A 192 17.08 25.84 -3.51
N LEU A 193 16.66 24.67 -4.00
CA LEU A 193 15.37 24.54 -4.69
C LEU A 193 14.17 24.68 -3.73
N ILE A 194 14.36 24.39 -2.44
CA ILE A 194 13.31 24.39 -1.43
C ILE A 194 13.16 25.77 -0.75
N PHE A 195 14.25 26.54 -0.62
CA PHE A 195 14.33 27.78 0.18
C PHE A 195 14.76 28.99 -0.66
#